data_AF-A0A1F6LIQ4-F1
#
_entry.id   AF-A0A1F6LIQ4-F1
#
_cell.length_a   1.000
_cell.length_b   1.000
_cell.length_c   1.000
_cell.angle_alpha   90.00
_cell.angle_beta   90.00
_cell.angle_gamma   90.00
#
_symmetry.space_group_name_H-M   'P 1'
#
loop_
_entity.id
_entity.type
_entity.pdbx_description
1 polymer ?
#
loop_
_entity_poly.entity_id
_entity_poly.type
_entity_poly.pdbx_seq_one_letter_code
_entity_poly.pdbx_strand_id
1 'polypeptide(L)'
;MGAGTVSASVYRLLKSFWPLLGGGLLVWFLFWLWPAKRPEPPVTETKAEWTGPREPVQRVGDVEFEGNRIRFVLPPEKFHAFSHQDRAQWIARHVSIVVDHVKLRTDGDIIDIVSRLEPSGSMTLSIADGGNERAARMLAGNVKFATYSRYTPNQDSAIKNMTVAAQSLYPDSKEIFDFEKAREKAFQFSETDILADRLSPGAVRHVTRSLIYQDVARAQAGGGHRTDVEKLEALMDWVFVNVSNHFERAAPDNEFLKDWNDNPLELMLRGMGDCDRSAFVLAVLARHAGLDGQVVYLNRPDPLGRTKFVSFHTISQIRVNHRWLAVDPFSNIIYPKSVADLSLTDEKFRNAFLMMNSVGIRSLLPVMKLAEMICRMYIPDQLMFFDIGNSVRQTVADLAKPGAPEADIEQTTQSILHKISMATTVAIPTFNIYIKGWELPFWLRGYYYADMQRLLKKRHAPFLEILRDVRLKQIVGRYDEAQRLFDSLKQSKHAGVLFPEERDYFSLLNLYYLNDDDTFIPQARDYQNRYPDSPRNSMLNYLLAHSLHREGRRQEAMAVYPRGANFMGRGSVPILGVMGG
;
A
#
# COMPACT_ATOMS: atom_id res chain seq x y z
N MET A 1 -33.67 43.14 3.02
CA MET A 1 -33.24 41.79 2.59
C MET A 1 -33.17 41.79 1.08
N GLY A 2 -31.99 42.04 0.51
CA GLY A 2 -31.78 42.06 -0.94
C GLY A 2 -31.38 40.67 -1.42
N ALA A 3 -32.16 40.09 -2.33
CA ALA A 3 -31.78 38.88 -3.05
C ALA A 3 -30.65 39.24 -4.03
N GLY A 4 -29.43 38.81 -3.73
CA GLY A 4 -28.29 38.95 -4.63
C GLY A 4 -28.45 38.02 -5.84
N THR A 5 -28.59 38.61 -7.02
CA THR A 5 -28.59 37.88 -8.29
C THR A 5 -27.18 37.36 -8.57
N VAL A 6 -27.05 36.03 -8.67
CA VAL A 6 -25.83 35.38 -9.16
C VAL A 6 -25.66 35.77 -10.64
N SER A 7 -24.52 36.36 -10.96
CA SER A 7 -24.18 36.79 -12.32
C SER A 7 -24.25 35.61 -13.31
N ALA A 8 -24.84 35.86 -14.48
CA ALA A 8 -24.99 34.88 -15.57
C ALA A 8 -23.65 34.27 -16.03
N SER A 9 -22.52 34.94 -15.75
CA SER A 9 -21.17 34.45 -16.02
C SER A 9 -20.78 33.29 -15.10
N VAL A 10 -21.21 33.30 -13.83
CA VAL A 10 -20.98 32.21 -12.87
C VAL A 10 -21.77 30.97 -13.29
N TYR A 11 -23.02 31.15 -13.74
CA TYR A 11 -23.85 30.04 -14.19
C TYR A 11 -23.30 29.37 -15.46
N ARG A 12 -22.77 30.15 -16.42
CA ARG A 12 -22.11 29.58 -17.61
C ARG A 12 -20.82 28.86 -17.28
N LEU A 13 -20.02 29.36 -16.33
CA LEU A 13 -18.81 28.70 -15.87
C LEU A 13 -19.16 27.34 -15.23
N LEU A 14 -20.13 27.33 -14.31
CA LEU A 14 -20.59 26.11 -13.61
C LEU A 14 -21.20 25.06 -14.54
N LYS A 15 -21.89 25.48 -15.61
CA LYS A 15 -22.49 24.58 -16.61
C LYS A 15 -21.44 23.87 -17.47
N SER A 16 -20.29 24.50 -17.70
CA SER A 16 -19.16 23.92 -18.45
C SER A 16 -18.36 22.88 -17.64
N PHE A 17 -18.39 22.96 -16.31
CA PHE A 17 -17.73 22.00 -15.41
C PHE A 17 -18.66 20.87 -14.91
N TRP A 18 -19.95 20.92 -15.25
CA TRP A 18 -20.96 19.93 -14.85
C TRP A 18 -20.61 18.47 -15.20
N PRO A 19 -20.00 18.16 -16.37
CA PRO A 19 -19.59 16.78 -16.68
C PRO A 19 -18.34 16.32 -15.91
N LEU A 20 -17.54 17.25 -15.38
CA LEU A 20 -16.25 16.99 -14.71
C LEU A 20 -16.37 16.89 -13.18
N LEU A 21 -17.40 17.52 -12.61
CA LEU A 21 -17.64 17.57 -11.18
C LEU A 21 -18.86 16.69 -10.87
N GLY A 22 -18.63 15.44 -10.46
CA GLY A 22 -19.71 14.63 -9.86
C GLY A 22 -20.45 15.46 -8.81
N GLY A 23 -21.79 15.47 -8.85
CA GLY A 23 -22.65 16.49 -8.25
C GLY A 23 -22.48 16.80 -6.74
N GLY A 24 -21.66 16.06 -6.01
CA GLY A 24 -21.33 16.32 -4.61
C GLY A 24 -20.46 17.56 -4.36
N LEU A 25 -19.63 17.99 -5.32
CA LEU A 25 -18.65 19.08 -5.10
C LEU A 25 -19.29 20.49 -5.07
N LEU A 26 -20.37 20.70 -5.83
CA LEU A 26 -21.07 21.99 -5.90
C LEU A 26 -21.92 22.27 -4.66
N VAL A 27 -22.56 21.24 -4.11
CA VAL A 27 -23.33 21.31 -2.86
C VAL A 27 -22.42 21.65 -1.68
N TRP A 28 -21.17 21.22 -1.74
CA TRP A 28 -20.16 21.48 -0.70
C TRP A 28 -19.64 22.93 -0.73
N PHE A 29 -19.52 23.54 -1.91
CA PHE A 29 -19.11 24.94 -2.08
C PHE A 29 -20.15 25.92 -1.49
N LEU A 30 -21.43 25.57 -1.54
CA LEU A 30 -22.52 26.37 -0.97
C LEU A 30 -22.60 26.27 0.56
N PHE A 31 -22.12 25.17 1.15
CA PHE A 31 -22.07 24.97 2.60
C PHE A 31 -20.98 25.81 3.31
N TRP A 32 -19.97 26.28 2.56
CA TRP A 32 -18.85 27.07 3.09
C TRP A 32 -19.24 28.48 3.59
N LEU A 33 -20.46 28.93 3.28
CA LEU A 33 -20.95 30.29 3.57
C LEU A 33 -21.77 30.42 4.86
N TRP A 34 -21.91 29.36 5.67
CA TRP A 34 -22.81 29.38 6.84
C TRP A 34 -22.11 28.97 8.16
N PRO A 35 -22.02 29.84 9.18
CA PRO A 35 -21.49 29.45 10.49
C PRO A 35 -22.63 28.86 11.34
N ALA A 36 -22.47 27.63 11.84
CA ALA A 36 -23.38 27.04 12.80
C ALA A 36 -22.64 26.60 14.07
N LYS A 37 -22.96 27.24 15.20
CA LYS A 37 -22.67 26.72 16.55
C LYS A 37 -23.71 25.65 16.89
N ARG A 38 -23.28 24.53 17.47
CA ARG A 38 -24.18 23.55 18.12
C ARG A 38 -23.76 23.31 19.57
N PRO A 39 -24.72 23.10 20.49
CA PRO A 39 -24.46 22.80 21.89
C PRO A 39 -24.28 21.29 22.12
N GLU A 40 -23.57 20.93 23.18
CA GLU A 40 -23.40 19.56 23.66
C GLU A 40 -24.61 19.09 24.49
N PRO A 41 -25.05 17.83 24.38
CA PRO A 41 -25.99 17.23 25.33
C PRO A 41 -25.26 16.48 26.47
N PRO A 42 -25.89 16.34 27.65
CA PRO A 42 -25.28 15.65 28.78
C PRO A 42 -25.36 14.12 28.65
N VAL A 43 -24.33 13.46 29.18
CA VAL A 43 -24.22 12.00 29.27
C VAL A 43 -24.82 11.53 30.60
N THR A 44 -25.77 10.60 30.55
CA THR A 44 -26.22 9.81 31.72
C THR A 44 -25.96 8.34 31.47
N GLU A 45 -25.04 7.74 32.24
CA GLU A 45 -24.83 6.30 32.30
C GLU A 45 -25.81 5.66 33.29
N THR A 46 -26.51 4.61 32.89
CA THR A 46 -27.10 3.62 33.80
C THR A 46 -26.76 2.23 33.30
N LYS A 47 -25.98 1.47 34.09
CA LYS A 47 -25.75 0.03 33.88
C LYS A 47 -26.80 -0.74 34.68
N ALA A 48 -27.70 -1.41 33.99
CA ALA A 48 -28.57 -2.42 34.59
C ALA A 48 -28.00 -3.80 34.23
N GLU A 49 -27.61 -4.60 35.24
CA GLU A 49 -27.31 -6.02 35.06
C GLU A 49 -28.62 -6.82 34.97
N TRP A 50 -28.80 -7.56 33.88
CA TRP A 50 -29.97 -8.40 33.63
C TRP A 50 -29.78 -9.80 34.24
N THR A 51 -30.78 -10.30 34.96
CA THR A 51 -30.78 -11.57 35.72
C THR A 51 -31.76 -12.62 35.17
N GLY A 52 -31.97 -12.67 33.86
CA GLY A 52 -32.85 -13.64 33.22
C GLY A 52 -32.25 -15.06 33.06
N PRO A 53 -33.08 -16.06 32.69
CA PRO A 53 -32.65 -17.44 32.48
C PRO A 53 -31.58 -17.52 31.38
N ARG A 54 -30.47 -18.22 31.68
CA ARG A 54 -29.33 -18.37 30.75
C ARG A 54 -29.78 -19.10 29.49
N GLU A 55 -29.62 -18.46 28.34
CA GLU A 55 -29.77 -19.11 27.04
C GLU A 55 -28.80 -20.30 26.94
N PRO A 56 -29.17 -21.37 26.20
CA PRO A 56 -28.29 -22.51 26.00
C PRO A 56 -27.00 -22.08 25.27
N VAL A 57 -25.84 -22.49 25.80
CA VAL A 57 -24.55 -22.19 25.20
C VAL A 57 -24.39 -22.98 23.90
N GLN A 58 -24.32 -22.27 22.77
CA GLN A 58 -24.00 -22.88 21.48
C GLN A 58 -22.49 -22.83 21.27
N ARG A 59 -21.86 -23.96 20.93
CA ARG A 59 -20.41 -24.02 20.66
C ARG A 59 -20.11 -24.34 19.21
N VAL A 60 -19.27 -23.53 18.57
CA VAL A 60 -18.77 -23.73 17.21
C VAL A 60 -17.23 -23.65 17.25
N GLY A 61 -16.58 -24.82 17.26
CA GLY A 61 -15.13 -24.90 17.43
C GLY A 61 -14.67 -24.37 18.80
N ASP A 62 -13.81 -23.35 18.78
CA ASP A 62 -13.28 -22.69 19.98
C ASP A 62 -14.04 -21.39 20.32
N VAL A 63 -15.27 -21.24 19.83
CA VAL A 63 -16.17 -20.13 20.16
C VAL A 63 -17.42 -20.65 20.86
N GLU A 64 -17.76 -20.04 21.97
CA GLU A 64 -19.01 -20.24 22.71
C GLU A 64 -19.90 -19.00 22.56
N PHE A 65 -21.18 -19.23 22.28
CA PHE A 65 -22.21 -18.21 22.16
C PHE A 65 -23.22 -18.39 23.29
N GLU A 66 -23.39 -17.36 24.13
CA GLU A 66 -24.34 -17.34 25.24
C GLU A 66 -25.09 -16.00 25.22
N GLY A 67 -26.30 -15.98 24.67
CA GLY A 67 -27.02 -14.72 24.47
C GLY A 67 -26.24 -13.74 23.62
N ASN A 68 -26.08 -12.53 24.15
CA ASN A 68 -25.30 -11.46 23.52
C ASN A 68 -23.79 -11.60 23.75
N ARG A 69 -23.28 -12.73 24.26
CA ARG A 69 -21.86 -12.93 24.55
C ARG A 69 -21.24 -13.95 23.61
N ILE A 70 -20.06 -13.61 23.09
CA ILE A 70 -19.21 -14.46 22.26
C ILE A 70 -17.90 -14.66 23.01
N ARG A 71 -17.63 -15.88 23.46
CA ARG A 71 -16.43 -16.23 24.22
C ARG A 71 -15.49 -17.09 23.38
N PHE A 72 -14.23 -16.70 23.33
CA PHE A 72 -13.15 -17.46 22.70
C PHE A 72 -12.49 -18.34 23.76
N VAL A 73 -12.58 -19.67 23.62
CA VAL A 73 -12.12 -20.61 24.65
C VAL A 73 -10.71 -21.15 24.42
N LEU A 74 -10.10 -20.85 23.26
CA LEU A 74 -8.70 -21.18 23.03
C LEU A 74 -7.80 -20.31 23.93
N PRO A 75 -6.97 -20.89 24.82
CA PRO A 75 -6.04 -20.12 25.65
C PRO A 75 -4.94 -19.42 24.84
N PRO A 76 -4.44 -18.25 25.28
CA PRO A 76 -3.36 -17.52 24.61
C PRO A 76 -2.12 -18.36 24.32
N GLU A 77 -1.72 -19.23 25.24
CA GLU A 77 -0.52 -20.06 25.11
C GLU A 77 -0.66 -21.06 23.97
N LYS A 78 -1.85 -21.65 23.80
CA LYS A 78 -2.13 -22.57 22.68
C LYS A 78 -2.18 -21.85 21.35
N PHE A 79 -2.76 -20.64 21.33
CA PHE A 79 -2.75 -19.80 20.15
C PHE A 79 -1.32 -19.37 19.77
N HIS A 80 -0.46 -19.07 20.75
CA HIS A 80 0.96 -18.78 20.52
C HIS A 80 1.78 -20.02 20.14
N ALA A 81 1.32 -21.23 20.44
CA ALA A 81 1.97 -22.46 19.98
C ALA A 81 1.71 -22.74 18.49
N PHE A 82 0.66 -22.18 17.90
CA PHE A 82 0.39 -22.32 16.47
C PHE A 82 1.50 -21.70 15.62
N SER A 83 1.75 -22.33 14.47
CA SER A 83 2.52 -21.68 13.41
C SER A 83 1.83 -20.38 13.01
N HIS A 84 2.57 -19.42 12.47
CA HIS A 84 1.97 -18.16 12.04
C HIS A 84 0.87 -18.36 11.00
N GLN A 85 0.99 -19.37 10.13
CA GLN A 85 -0.02 -19.70 9.13
C GLN A 85 -1.32 -20.18 9.80
N ASP A 86 -1.19 -21.06 10.78
CA ASP A 86 -2.32 -21.62 11.50
C ASP A 86 -3.04 -20.58 12.36
N ARG A 87 -2.30 -19.67 13.02
CA ARG A 87 -2.90 -18.54 13.75
C ARG A 87 -3.82 -17.72 12.86
N ALA A 88 -3.38 -17.50 11.64
CA ALA A 88 -4.07 -16.65 10.71
C ALA A 88 -5.31 -17.33 10.11
N GLN A 89 -5.18 -18.60 9.71
CA GLN A 89 -6.34 -19.41 9.33
C GLN A 89 -7.36 -19.52 10.46
N TRP A 90 -6.88 -19.64 11.70
CA TRP A 90 -7.71 -19.64 12.90
C TRP A 90 -8.48 -18.32 13.01
N ILE A 91 -7.82 -17.16 12.94
CA ILE A 91 -8.48 -15.84 13.01
C ILE A 91 -9.55 -15.69 11.92
N ALA A 92 -9.22 -16.02 10.66
CA ALA A 92 -10.16 -15.85 9.55
C ALA A 92 -11.42 -16.70 9.70
N ARG A 93 -11.24 -17.96 10.12
CA ARG A 93 -12.36 -18.86 10.42
C ARG A 93 -13.25 -18.29 11.52
N HIS A 94 -12.64 -17.74 12.58
CA HIS A 94 -13.36 -17.21 13.73
C HIS A 94 -14.09 -15.91 13.41
N VAL A 95 -13.53 -15.09 12.53
CA VAL A 95 -14.23 -13.92 11.98
C VAL A 95 -15.49 -14.35 11.22
N SER A 96 -15.40 -15.36 10.34
CA SER A 96 -16.59 -15.87 9.63
C SER A 96 -17.64 -16.38 10.61
N ILE A 97 -17.23 -17.21 11.58
CA ILE A 97 -18.12 -17.76 12.62
C ILE A 97 -18.86 -16.64 13.37
N VAL A 98 -18.16 -15.57 13.74
CA VAL A 98 -18.77 -14.43 14.44
C VAL A 98 -19.70 -13.63 13.52
N VAL A 99 -19.29 -13.33 12.30
CA VAL A 99 -20.13 -12.59 11.33
C VAL A 99 -21.42 -13.36 11.05
N ASP A 100 -21.31 -14.66 10.80
CA ASP A 100 -22.46 -15.52 10.51
C ASP A 100 -23.41 -15.60 11.71
N HIS A 101 -22.87 -15.71 12.94
CA HIS A 101 -23.69 -15.71 14.15
C HIS A 101 -24.42 -14.38 14.39
N VAL A 102 -23.73 -13.24 14.23
CA VAL A 102 -24.35 -11.93 14.43
C VAL A 102 -25.39 -11.64 13.34
N LYS A 103 -25.14 -12.04 12.08
CA LYS A 103 -26.11 -11.95 10.98
C LYS A 103 -27.43 -12.65 11.29
N LEU A 104 -27.39 -13.79 11.98
CA LEU A 104 -28.62 -14.50 12.37
C LEU A 104 -29.47 -13.70 13.37
N ARG A 105 -28.87 -12.74 14.08
CA ARG A 105 -29.52 -11.88 15.08
C ARG A 105 -29.82 -10.47 14.56
N THR A 106 -29.15 -10.04 13.49
CA THR A 106 -29.24 -8.68 12.95
C THR A 106 -29.39 -8.72 11.43
N ASP A 107 -30.44 -8.11 10.88
CA ASP A 107 -30.62 -7.91 9.43
C ASP A 107 -29.65 -6.86 8.82
N GLY A 108 -28.61 -6.47 9.57
CA GLY A 108 -27.66 -5.41 9.23
C GLY A 108 -26.58 -5.84 8.24
N ASP A 109 -26.01 -4.86 7.55
CA ASP A 109 -24.81 -5.07 6.75
C ASP A 109 -23.57 -5.31 7.64
N ILE A 110 -22.42 -5.59 7.01
CA ILE A 110 -21.19 -5.90 7.75
C ILE A 110 -20.65 -4.72 8.59
N ILE A 111 -21.04 -3.48 8.28
CA ILE A 111 -20.70 -2.31 9.10
C ILE A 111 -21.54 -2.31 10.36
N ASP A 112 -22.85 -2.53 10.23
CA ASP A 112 -23.77 -2.63 11.37
C ASP A 112 -23.37 -3.76 12.30
N ILE A 113 -23.15 -4.97 11.76
CA ILE A 113 -22.69 -6.16 12.50
C ILE A 113 -21.46 -5.87 13.35
N VAL A 114 -20.43 -5.26 12.75
CA VAL A 114 -19.16 -5.02 13.45
C VAL A 114 -19.27 -3.84 14.43
N SER A 115 -20.11 -2.85 14.13
CA SER A 115 -20.37 -1.73 15.04
C SER A 115 -21.09 -2.14 16.33
N ARG A 116 -21.76 -3.29 16.33
CA ARG A 116 -22.44 -3.88 17.51
C ARG A 116 -21.51 -4.69 18.41
N LEU A 117 -20.31 -5.03 17.94
CA LEU A 117 -19.38 -5.87 18.68
C LEU A 117 -18.48 -5.02 19.56
N GLU A 118 -18.44 -5.34 20.85
CA GLU A 118 -17.61 -4.63 21.84
C GLU A 118 -16.81 -5.62 22.70
N PRO A 119 -15.53 -5.36 22.99
CA PRO A 119 -14.78 -6.18 23.95
C PRO A 119 -15.38 -6.01 25.35
N SER A 120 -15.85 -7.10 25.97
CA SER A 120 -16.54 -7.05 27.27
C SER A 120 -15.79 -7.80 28.39
N GLY A 121 -14.56 -8.24 28.12
CA GLY A 121 -13.71 -8.99 29.06
C GLY A 121 -12.57 -9.70 28.36
N SER A 122 -11.75 -10.43 29.13
CA SER A 122 -10.73 -11.30 28.54
C SER A 122 -11.40 -12.33 27.64
N MET A 123 -10.95 -12.41 26.38
CA MET A 123 -11.42 -13.41 25.42
C MET A 123 -12.93 -13.34 25.12
N THR A 124 -13.57 -12.18 25.31
CA THR A 124 -15.03 -12.06 25.17
C THR A 124 -15.43 -10.83 24.35
N LEU A 125 -16.33 -11.01 23.39
CA LEU A 125 -17.10 -9.93 22.75
C LEU A 125 -18.54 -9.95 23.25
N SER A 126 -19.14 -8.78 23.40
CA SER A 126 -20.58 -8.59 23.55
C SER A 126 -21.18 -8.05 22.26
N ILE A 127 -22.41 -8.47 21.95
CA ILE A 127 -23.27 -7.94 20.89
C ILE A 127 -24.22 -6.93 21.54
N ALA A 128 -24.09 -5.66 21.20
CA ALA A 128 -25.01 -4.63 21.68
C ALA A 128 -26.34 -4.67 20.91
N ASP A 129 -27.44 -4.32 21.60
CA ASP A 129 -28.79 -4.28 21.04
C ASP A 129 -28.93 -3.21 19.93
N GLY A 130 -28.05 -2.20 19.94
CA GLY A 130 -27.88 -1.20 18.88
C GLY A 130 -26.41 -1.08 18.44
N GLY A 131 -26.17 -0.72 17.18
CA GLY A 131 -24.82 -0.43 16.70
C GLY A 131 -24.24 0.79 17.40
N ASN A 132 -22.97 0.72 17.81
CA ASN A 132 -22.27 1.86 18.37
C ASN A 132 -22.09 2.92 17.25
N GLU A 133 -22.88 3.99 17.30
CA GLU A 133 -22.89 5.00 16.23
C GLU A 133 -21.51 5.61 15.98
N ARG A 134 -20.68 5.75 17.01
CA ARG A 134 -19.31 6.24 16.87
C ARG A 134 -18.48 5.23 16.09
N ALA A 135 -18.53 3.95 16.45
CA ALA A 135 -17.83 2.88 15.72
C ALA A 135 -18.32 2.76 14.27
N ALA A 136 -19.63 2.84 14.03
CA ALA A 136 -20.23 2.83 12.69
C ALA A 136 -19.75 4.03 11.85
N ARG A 137 -19.77 5.25 12.42
CA ARG A 137 -19.23 6.45 11.76
C ARG A 137 -17.73 6.33 11.46
N MET A 138 -16.94 5.78 12.37
CA MET A 138 -15.51 5.54 12.15
C MET A 138 -15.27 4.52 11.03
N LEU A 139 -16.01 3.41 11.00
CA LEU A 139 -15.92 2.40 9.95
C LEU A 139 -16.33 2.97 8.59
N ALA A 140 -17.43 3.72 8.52
CA ALA A 140 -17.86 4.41 7.31
C ALA A 140 -16.83 5.46 6.85
N GLY A 141 -16.22 6.20 7.79
CA GLY A 141 -15.12 7.13 7.53
C GLY A 141 -13.89 6.44 6.92
N ASN A 142 -13.50 5.29 7.47
CA ASN A 142 -12.39 4.48 6.93
C ASN A 142 -12.69 3.99 5.49
N VAL A 143 -13.93 3.54 5.21
CA VAL A 143 -14.38 3.12 3.86
C VAL A 143 -14.43 4.30 2.89
N LYS A 144 -14.80 5.50 3.37
CA LYS A 144 -14.75 6.72 2.57
C LYS A 144 -13.29 7.12 2.28
N PHE A 145 -12.39 7.10 3.25
CA PHE A 145 -10.96 7.40 3.05
C PHE A 145 -10.31 6.50 2.00
N ALA A 146 -10.56 5.19 2.09
CA ALA A 146 -10.19 4.21 1.08
C ALA A 146 -10.52 4.58 -0.35
N THR A 147 -11.59 5.35 -0.45
CA THR A 147 -12.16 5.75 -1.71
C THR A 147 -11.33 6.82 -2.36
N TYR A 148 -10.66 7.62 -1.56
CA TYR A 148 -9.87 8.75 -2.01
C TYR A 148 -8.36 8.53 -1.89
N SER A 149 -7.90 7.40 -1.31
CA SER A 149 -6.46 7.07 -1.25
C SER A 149 -5.82 6.78 -2.61
N ARG A 150 -6.63 6.56 -3.65
CA ARG A 150 -6.19 6.56 -5.04
C ARG A 150 -6.08 8.01 -5.51
N TYR A 151 -4.86 8.52 -5.56
CA TYR A 151 -4.61 9.83 -6.13
C TYR A 151 -4.62 9.73 -7.64
N THR A 152 -5.50 10.50 -8.30
CA THR A 152 -5.45 10.65 -9.75
C THR A 152 -4.88 12.02 -10.10
N PRO A 153 -3.93 12.12 -11.04
CA PRO A 153 -3.41 13.42 -11.48
C PRO A 153 -4.47 14.40 -12.01
N ASN A 154 -5.64 13.88 -12.40
CA ASN A 154 -6.80 14.68 -12.80
C ASN A 154 -7.41 15.47 -11.63
N GLN A 155 -7.40 14.92 -10.41
CA GLN A 155 -7.88 15.62 -9.22
C GLN A 155 -6.97 16.79 -8.85
N ASP A 156 -5.66 16.60 -9.00
CA ASP A 156 -4.67 17.64 -8.72
C ASP A 156 -4.75 18.78 -9.73
N SER A 157 -4.91 18.41 -11.00
CA SER A 157 -5.10 19.37 -12.09
C SER A 157 -6.40 20.16 -11.90
N ALA A 158 -7.48 19.50 -11.45
CA ALA A 158 -8.73 20.16 -11.13
C ALA A 158 -8.58 21.18 -9.98
N ILE A 159 -7.91 20.79 -8.88
CA ILE A 159 -7.65 21.69 -7.75
C ILE A 159 -6.74 22.82 -8.17
N LYS A 160 -5.65 22.54 -8.89
CA LYS A 160 -4.73 23.55 -9.39
C LYS A 160 -5.44 24.56 -10.28
N ASN A 161 -6.28 24.09 -11.19
CA ASN A 161 -7.08 24.96 -12.06
C ASN A 161 -8.11 25.78 -11.26
N MET A 162 -8.75 25.19 -10.26
CA MET A 162 -9.66 25.90 -9.36
C MET A 162 -8.94 26.96 -8.53
N THR A 163 -7.77 26.65 -7.99
CA THR A 163 -6.93 27.57 -7.22
C THR A 163 -6.45 28.72 -8.09
N VAL A 164 -5.93 28.44 -9.28
CA VAL A 164 -5.51 29.46 -10.25
C VAL A 164 -6.68 30.35 -10.67
N ALA A 165 -7.85 29.75 -10.92
CA ALA A 165 -9.07 30.50 -11.23
C ALA A 165 -9.51 31.39 -10.05
N ALA A 166 -9.48 30.86 -8.82
CA ALA A 166 -9.84 31.59 -7.62
C ALA A 166 -8.86 32.75 -7.33
N GLN A 167 -7.55 32.52 -7.45
CA GLN A 167 -6.53 33.56 -7.33
C GLN A 167 -6.68 34.66 -8.40
N SER A 168 -7.12 34.29 -9.61
CA SER A 168 -7.38 35.24 -10.70
C SER A 168 -8.63 36.08 -10.44
N LEU A 169 -9.66 35.50 -9.81
CA LEU A 169 -10.90 36.17 -9.45
C LEU A 169 -10.79 37.01 -8.16
N TYR A 170 -9.88 36.63 -7.25
CA TYR A 170 -9.67 37.29 -5.96
C TYR A 170 -8.17 37.53 -5.68
N PRO A 171 -7.55 38.52 -6.36
CA PRO A 171 -6.10 38.75 -6.31
C PRO A 171 -5.56 39.05 -4.91
N ASP A 172 -6.38 39.68 -4.06
CA ASP A 172 -6.02 40.08 -2.68
C ASP A 172 -6.11 38.92 -1.68
N SER A 173 -6.58 37.75 -2.13
CA SER A 173 -6.78 36.55 -1.30
C SER A 173 -5.84 35.39 -1.66
N LYS A 174 -4.71 35.69 -2.31
CA LYS A 174 -3.73 34.68 -2.76
C LYS A 174 -3.26 33.72 -1.67
N GLU A 175 -3.10 34.20 -0.43
CA GLU A 175 -2.71 33.35 0.72
C GLU A 175 -3.82 32.41 1.23
N ILE A 176 -5.08 32.75 0.91
CA ILE A 176 -6.28 31.97 1.25
C ILE A 176 -6.50 30.87 0.22
N PHE A 177 -6.20 31.17 -1.05
CA PHE A 177 -6.25 30.26 -2.18
C PHE A 177 -4.85 29.74 -2.53
N ASP A 178 -4.07 29.29 -1.54
CA ASP A 178 -2.83 28.57 -1.79
C ASP A 178 -3.14 27.17 -2.34
N PHE A 179 -2.34 26.67 -3.29
CA PHE A 179 -2.60 25.37 -3.92
C PHE A 179 -2.50 24.23 -2.93
N GLU A 180 -1.50 24.21 -2.04
CA GLU A 180 -1.36 23.16 -1.04
C GLU A 180 -2.47 23.26 0.01
N LYS A 181 -2.85 24.46 0.46
CA LYS A 181 -4.02 24.64 1.36
C LYS A 181 -5.35 24.26 0.70
N ALA A 182 -5.51 24.54 -0.59
CA ALA A 182 -6.71 24.18 -1.36
C ALA A 182 -6.75 22.67 -1.64
N ARG A 183 -5.59 22.05 -1.86
CA ARG A 183 -5.40 20.61 -1.95
C ARG A 183 -5.80 19.95 -0.64
N GLU A 184 -5.27 20.41 0.49
CA GLU A 184 -5.64 19.99 1.85
C GLU A 184 -7.15 20.12 2.12
N LYS A 185 -7.77 21.26 1.74
CA LYS A 185 -9.20 21.54 1.96
C LYS A 185 -10.15 20.80 1.02
N ALA A 186 -9.86 20.74 -0.28
CA ALA A 186 -10.75 20.16 -1.29
C ALA A 186 -10.87 18.64 -1.15
N PHE A 187 -9.85 17.99 -0.59
CA PHE A 187 -9.89 16.58 -0.28
C PHE A 187 -10.54 16.25 1.07
N GLN A 188 -10.95 17.26 1.86
CA GLN A 188 -11.50 17.10 3.22
C GLN A 188 -10.56 16.35 4.17
N PHE A 189 -9.26 16.55 4.03
CA PHE A 189 -8.26 15.99 4.94
C PHE A 189 -7.43 17.13 5.51
N SER A 190 -7.93 17.76 6.59
CA SER A 190 -7.01 18.45 7.50
C SER A 190 -6.39 17.39 8.41
N GLU A 191 -5.11 17.56 8.78
CA GLU A 191 -4.49 16.79 9.88
C GLU A 191 -5.40 16.78 11.12
N THR A 192 -6.13 17.88 11.35
CA THR A 192 -7.09 18.05 12.44
C THR A 192 -8.36 17.19 12.31
N ASP A 193 -8.91 16.96 11.11
CA ASP A 193 -10.13 16.14 10.89
C ASP A 193 -9.84 14.63 10.87
N ILE A 194 -8.63 14.23 10.48
CA ILE A 194 -8.11 12.85 10.53
C ILE A 194 -7.82 12.42 11.98
N LEU A 195 -7.37 13.37 12.81
CA LEU A 195 -7.00 13.14 14.21
C LEU A 195 -8.17 13.36 15.18
N ALA A 196 -9.23 14.09 14.78
CA ALA A 196 -10.42 14.30 15.59
C ALA A 196 -11.38 13.09 15.52
N ASP A 197 -11.24 12.14 16.44
CA ASP A 197 -12.21 11.10 16.84
C ASP A 197 -12.82 10.17 15.75
N ARG A 198 -12.46 10.32 14.47
CA ARG A 198 -13.08 9.63 13.33
C ARG A 198 -12.31 8.42 12.81
N LEU A 199 -11.02 8.30 13.11
CA LEU A 199 -10.17 7.20 12.65
C LEU A 199 -9.55 6.48 13.84
N SER A 200 -9.33 5.18 13.74
CA SER A 200 -8.60 4.44 14.77
C SER A 200 -7.10 4.80 14.72
N PRO A 201 -6.33 4.63 15.82
CA PRO A 201 -4.88 4.85 15.80
C PRO A 201 -4.14 4.05 14.71
N GLY A 202 -4.64 2.85 14.36
CA GLY A 202 -4.10 2.06 13.26
C GLY A 202 -4.41 2.65 11.89
N ALA A 203 -5.62 3.20 11.71
CA ALA A 203 -6.00 3.92 10.51
C ALA A 203 -5.16 5.19 10.34
N VAL A 204 -4.92 5.96 11.42
CA VAL A 204 -4.03 7.14 11.38
C VAL A 204 -2.62 6.75 10.90
N ARG A 205 -2.01 5.71 11.49
CA ARG A 205 -0.69 5.22 11.04
C ARG A 205 -0.69 4.80 9.57
N HIS A 206 -1.76 4.17 9.10
CA HIS A 206 -1.89 3.76 7.71
C HIS A 206 -2.05 4.96 6.76
N VAL A 207 -2.83 5.96 7.16
CA VAL A 207 -3.00 7.23 6.43
C VAL A 207 -1.66 7.92 6.28
N THR A 208 -0.91 8.11 7.37
CA THR A 208 0.41 8.74 7.32
C THR A 208 1.34 8.01 6.35
N ARG A 209 1.38 6.67 6.38
CA ARG A 209 2.20 5.89 5.43
C ARG A 209 1.70 6.05 3.99
N SER A 210 0.40 6.03 3.77
CA SER A 210 -0.21 6.19 2.45
C SER A 210 0.13 7.55 1.83
N LEU A 211 0.13 8.61 2.64
CA LEU A 211 0.56 9.95 2.21
C LEU A 211 2.05 9.95 1.83
N ILE A 212 2.91 9.29 2.61
CA ILE A 212 4.32 9.14 2.24
C ILE A 212 4.48 8.35 0.94
N TYR A 213 3.75 7.24 0.77
CA TYR A 213 3.78 6.47 -0.49
C TYR A 213 3.33 7.29 -1.69
N GLN A 214 2.34 8.16 -1.50
CA GLN A 214 1.89 9.10 -2.51
C GLN A 214 2.98 10.12 -2.86
N ASP A 215 3.64 10.70 -1.88
CA ASP A 215 4.72 11.66 -2.12
C ASP A 215 5.91 11.01 -2.82
N VAL A 216 6.27 9.78 -2.43
CA VAL A 216 7.27 8.98 -3.14
C VAL A 216 6.81 8.73 -4.58
N ALA A 217 5.62 8.18 -4.79
CA ALA A 217 5.11 7.90 -6.13
C ALA A 217 5.09 9.15 -7.02
N ARG A 218 4.72 10.31 -6.48
CA ARG A 218 4.73 11.60 -7.20
C ARG A 218 6.15 12.04 -7.55
N ALA A 219 7.09 11.94 -6.62
CA ALA A 219 8.47 12.30 -6.85
C ALA A 219 9.09 11.43 -7.95
N GLN A 220 8.81 10.13 -7.96
CA GLN A 220 9.48 9.16 -8.82
C GLN A 220 8.77 8.92 -10.17
N ALA A 221 7.44 8.79 -10.17
CA ALA A 221 6.65 8.58 -11.38
C ALA A 221 6.36 9.87 -12.16
N GLY A 222 6.76 11.03 -11.61
CA GLY A 222 6.42 12.34 -12.14
C GLY A 222 4.96 12.71 -11.86
N GLY A 223 4.66 14.01 -11.83
CA GLY A 223 3.28 14.50 -11.74
C GLY A 223 2.43 14.07 -12.95
N GLY A 224 1.23 14.64 -13.11
CA GLY A 224 0.25 14.26 -14.14
C GLY A 224 0.63 14.35 -15.61
N HIS A 225 1.90 14.62 -15.93
CA HIS A 225 2.42 14.79 -17.28
C HIS A 225 2.97 13.49 -17.90
N ARG A 226 3.30 12.47 -17.09
CA ARG A 226 3.77 11.17 -17.61
C ARG A 226 2.61 10.27 -18.02
N THR A 227 2.78 9.55 -19.12
CA THR A 227 1.92 8.43 -19.52
C THR A 227 2.02 7.28 -18.52
N ASP A 228 1.04 6.37 -18.52
CA ASP A 228 1.07 5.22 -17.59
C ASP A 228 2.27 4.29 -17.81
N VAL A 229 2.78 4.21 -19.05
CA VAL A 229 4.01 3.46 -19.37
C VAL A 229 5.22 4.14 -18.73
N GLU A 230 5.40 5.45 -18.93
CA GLU A 230 6.53 6.19 -18.37
C GLU A 230 6.50 6.23 -16.83
N LYS A 231 5.31 6.24 -16.23
CA LYS A 231 5.16 6.08 -14.77
C LYS A 231 5.67 4.72 -14.32
N LEU A 232 5.26 3.64 -15.00
CA LEU A 232 5.70 2.29 -14.66
C LEU A 232 7.22 2.14 -14.81
N GLU A 233 7.79 2.59 -15.93
CA GLU A 233 9.23 2.54 -16.19
C GLU A 233 10.01 3.26 -15.09
N ALA A 234 9.60 4.49 -14.75
CA ALA A 234 10.29 5.25 -13.71
C ALA A 234 10.16 4.64 -12.31
N LEU A 235 9.00 4.08 -11.96
CA LEU A 235 8.84 3.37 -10.69
C LEU A 235 9.65 2.08 -10.64
N MET A 236 9.72 1.35 -11.75
CA MET A 236 10.48 0.11 -11.88
C MET A 236 11.99 0.38 -11.71
N ASP A 237 12.52 1.38 -12.42
CA ASP A 237 13.89 1.85 -12.28
C ASP A 237 14.20 2.31 -10.85
N TRP A 238 13.29 3.10 -10.26
CA TRP A 238 13.48 3.60 -8.91
C TRP A 238 13.53 2.48 -7.87
N VAL A 239 12.61 1.51 -7.97
CA VAL A 239 12.58 0.36 -7.05
C VAL A 239 13.83 -0.49 -7.24
N PHE A 240 14.29 -0.71 -8.47
CA PHE A 240 15.50 -1.50 -8.75
C PHE A 240 16.74 -0.94 -8.03
N VAL A 241 16.93 0.39 -8.05
CA VAL A 241 18.12 1.01 -7.43
C VAL A 241 17.94 1.34 -5.94
N ASN A 242 16.70 1.46 -5.46
CA ASN A 242 16.44 1.77 -4.05
C ASN A 242 16.21 0.53 -3.20
N VAL A 243 15.64 -0.55 -3.71
CA VAL A 243 15.21 -1.71 -2.92
C VAL A 243 15.92 -2.96 -3.43
N SER A 244 16.97 -3.36 -2.71
CA SER A 244 17.85 -4.45 -3.14
C SER A 244 18.18 -5.41 -2.01
N ASN A 245 18.57 -6.64 -2.37
CA ASN A 245 18.98 -7.63 -1.37
C ASN A 245 20.43 -7.44 -0.88
N HIS A 246 20.80 -6.19 -0.59
CA HIS A 246 22.15 -5.84 -0.13
C HIS A 246 22.47 -6.49 1.23
N PHE A 247 21.59 -6.35 2.23
CA PHE A 247 21.90 -6.78 3.58
C PHE A 247 22.01 -8.29 3.77
N GLU A 248 21.19 -9.10 3.09
CA GLU A 248 21.34 -10.56 3.18
C GLU A 248 22.65 -11.02 2.54
N ARG A 249 23.15 -10.30 1.53
CA ARG A 249 24.44 -10.60 0.90
C ARG A 249 25.63 -10.09 1.70
N ALA A 250 25.53 -8.89 2.27
CA ALA A 250 26.59 -8.28 3.06
C ALA A 250 26.70 -8.89 4.47
N ALA A 251 25.58 -9.39 5.01
CA ALA A 251 25.50 -9.96 6.36
C ALA A 251 24.51 -11.15 6.43
N PRO A 252 24.77 -12.27 5.74
CA PRO A 252 23.85 -13.41 5.64
C PRO A 252 23.48 -14.04 6.98
N ASP A 253 24.42 -14.03 7.93
CA ASP A 253 24.24 -14.60 9.27
C ASP A 253 23.51 -13.66 10.24
N ASN A 254 23.24 -12.41 9.82
CA ASN A 254 22.55 -11.45 10.68
C ASN A 254 21.02 -11.52 10.45
N GLU A 255 20.35 -12.37 11.23
CA GLU A 255 18.90 -12.53 11.15
C GLU A 255 18.12 -11.22 11.37
N PHE A 256 18.68 -10.24 12.09
CA PHE A 256 18.02 -8.95 12.33
C PHE A 256 18.05 -8.04 11.10
N LEU A 257 18.96 -8.27 10.15
CA LEU A 257 19.01 -7.54 8.89
C LEU A 257 18.15 -8.18 7.80
N LYS A 258 17.55 -9.36 8.07
CA LYS A 258 16.58 -9.98 7.17
C LYS A 258 15.27 -9.17 7.12
N ASP A 259 14.61 -9.18 5.97
CA ASP A 259 13.50 -8.28 5.64
C ASP A 259 12.10 -8.84 5.96
N TRP A 260 12.01 -9.95 6.70
CA TRP A 260 10.90 -10.92 6.61
C TRP A 260 9.52 -10.38 7.01
N ASN A 261 9.44 -9.15 7.56
CA ASN A 261 8.20 -8.54 8.05
C ASN A 261 8.13 -7.01 7.84
N ASP A 262 8.98 -6.43 7.00
CA ASP A 262 9.00 -4.98 6.84
C ASP A 262 7.86 -4.50 5.92
N ASN A 263 7.26 -3.37 6.30
CA ASN A 263 6.31 -2.69 5.43
C ASN A 263 7.06 -1.94 4.31
N PRO A 264 6.39 -1.59 3.20
CA PRO A 264 7.02 -0.91 2.06
C PRO A 264 7.81 0.34 2.43
N LEU A 265 7.37 1.11 3.43
CA LEU A 265 8.07 2.34 3.82
C LEU A 265 9.43 2.02 4.44
N GLU A 266 9.47 1.03 5.33
CA GLU A 266 10.71 0.62 5.97
C GLU A 266 11.69 -0.01 4.97
N LEU A 267 11.18 -0.76 3.98
CA LEU A 267 11.98 -1.30 2.88
C LEU A 267 12.62 -0.18 2.05
N MET A 268 11.84 0.86 1.70
CA MET A 268 12.33 2.03 0.95
C MET A 268 13.33 2.87 1.74
N LEU A 269 13.06 3.12 3.02
CA LEU A 269 13.93 3.93 3.88
C LEU A 269 15.30 3.27 4.06
N ARG A 270 15.32 1.97 4.32
CA ARG A 270 16.55 1.18 4.51
C ARG A 270 17.20 0.76 3.18
N GLY A 271 16.46 0.95 2.09
CA GLY A 271 16.84 0.55 0.75
C GLY A 271 17.15 -0.94 0.59
N MET A 272 16.33 -1.79 1.23
CA MET A 272 16.55 -3.23 1.30
C MET A 272 15.33 -4.04 0.92
N GLY A 273 15.56 -5.17 0.28
CA GLY A 273 14.50 -6.13 -0.03
C GLY A 273 14.89 -7.16 -1.07
N ASP A 274 14.40 -8.38 -0.86
CA ASP A 274 14.43 -9.45 -1.85
C ASP A 274 13.40 -9.26 -2.98
N CYS A 275 13.36 -10.22 -3.92
CA CYS A 275 12.43 -10.19 -5.05
C CYS A 275 10.96 -9.93 -4.64
N ASP A 276 10.51 -10.49 -3.52
CA ASP A 276 9.16 -10.28 -3.00
C ASP A 276 8.94 -8.89 -2.41
N ARG A 277 9.96 -8.31 -1.78
CA ARG A 277 9.95 -6.94 -1.25
C ARG A 277 10.00 -5.90 -2.34
N SER A 278 10.85 -6.07 -3.35
CA SER A 278 10.89 -5.16 -4.51
C SER A 278 9.57 -5.20 -5.27
N ALA A 279 8.99 -6.40 -5.48
CA ALA A 279 7.66 -6.54 -6.04
C ALA A 279 6.58 -5.86 -5.18
N PHE A 280 6.65 -6.00 -3.85
CA PHE A 280 5.68 -5.37 -2.96
C PHE A 280 5.77 -3.84 -2.99
N VAL A 281 6.98 -3.28 -2.94
CA VAL A 281 7.19 -1.83 -3.04
C VAL A 281 6.68 -1.31 -4.38
N LEU A 282 7.00 -1.97 -5.50
CA LEU A 282 6.53 -1.57 -6.82
C LEU A 282 5.00 -1.58 -6.90
N ALA A 283 4.34 -2.66 -6.47
CA ALA A 283 2.89 -2.74 -6.50
C ALA A 283 2.21 -1.63 -5.67
N VAL A 284 2.81 -1.26 -4.53
CA VAL A 284 2.32 -0.16 -3.68
C VAL A 284 2.53 1.19 -4.34
N LEU A 285 3.73 1.50 -4.84
CA LEU A 285 3.99 2.76 -5.50
C LEU A 285 3.20 2.93 -6.79
N ALA A 286 3.04 1.86 -7.58
CA ALA A 286 2.21 1.85 -8.79
C ALA A 286 0.77 2.25 -8.45
N ARG A 287 0.21 1.67 -7.38
CA ARG A 287 -1.11 2.04 -6.87
C ARG A 287 -1.22 3.51 -6.51
N HIS A 288 -0.22 4.05 -5.81
CA HIS A 288 -0.18 5.46 -5.44
C HIS A 288 0.09 6.40 -6.64
N ALA A 289 0.63 5.87 -7.74
CA ALA A 289 0.74 6.56 -9.03
C ALA A 289 -0.51 6.43 -9.91
N GLY A 290 -1.57 5.78 -9.42
CA GLY A 290 -2.84 5.60 -10.13
C GLY A 290 -2.91 4.36 -11.04
N LEU A 291 -1.93 3.46 -10.96
CA LEU A 291 -1.90 2.19 -11.71
C LEU A 291 -2.41 1.06 -10.82
N ASP A 292 -3.21 0.12 -11.34
CA ASP A 292 -3.52 -1.09 -10.57
C ASP A 292 -2.28 -2.01 -10.56
N GLY A 293 -1.93 -2.59 -9.41
CA GLY A 293 -0.76 -3.45 -9.28
C GLY A 293 -1.01 -4.61 -8.34
N GLN A 294 -0.39 -5.76 -8.57
CA GLN A 294 -0.48 -6.92 -7.69
C GLN A 294 0.85 -7.66 -7.62
N VAL A 295 1.08 -8.38 -6.52
CA VAL A 295 2.27 -9.21 -6.34
C VAL A 295 1.99 -10.59 -6.95
N VAL A 296 3.00 -11.22 -7.54
CA VAL A 296 2.89 -12.53 -8.18
C VAL A 296 4.06 -13.41 -7.76
N TYR A 297 3.75 -14.55 -7.15
CA TYR A 297 4.76 -15.56 -6.82
C TYR A 297 4.86 -16.56 -7.95
N LEU A 298 6.07 -16.77 -8.46
CA LEU A 298 6.36 -17.79 -9.45
C LEU A 298 6.73 -19.08 -8.74
N ASN A 299 5.92 -20.11 -8.94
CA ASN A 299 6.09 -21.38 -8.26
C ASN A 299 6.51 -22.49 -9.22
N ARG A 300 7.22 -23.47 -8.65
CA ARG A 300 7.49 -24.76 -9.27
C ARG A 300 7.06 -25.88 -8.33
N PRO A 301 6.76 -27.09 -8.85
CA PRO A 301 6.56 -28.25 -8.00
C PRO A 301 7.76 -28.43 -7.06
N ASP A 302 7.49 -28.78 -5.79
CA ASP A 302 8.55 -29.04 -4.82
C ASP A 302 9.38 -30.25 -5.29
N PRO A 303 10.69 -30.09 -5.55
CA PRO A 303 11.53 -31.20 -5.98
C PRO A 303 11.64 -32.30 -4.92
N LEU A 304 11.31 -32.00 -3.65
CA LEU A 304 11.36 -32.93 -2.53
C LEU A 304 9.97 -33.43 -2.10
N GLY A 305 8.90 -32.99 -2.78
CA GLY A 305 7.52 -33.43 -2.56
C GLY A 305 6.92 -33.10 -1.19
N ARG A 306 7.58 -32.26 -0.37
CA ARG A 306 7.14 -31.92 1.00
C ARG A 306 5.98 -30.93 1.00
N THR A 307 5.95 -30.07 -0.02
CA THR A 307 4.88 -29.12 -0.34
C THR A 307 4.44 -29.34 -1.80
N LYS A 308 3.23 -28.91 -2.19
CA LYS A 308 2.80 -29.05 -3.60
C LYS A 308 3.54 -28.07 -4.52
N PHE A 309 3.95 -26.91 -4.01
CA PHE A 309 4.58 -25.83 -4.77
C PHE A 309 5.56 -25.07 -3.88
N VAL A 310 6.73 -24.71 -4.44
CA VAL A 310 7.73 -23.84 -3.82
C VAL A 310 7.90 -22.61 -4.69
N SER A 311 7.79 -21.42 -4.09
CA SER A 311 8.10 -20.17 -4.76
C SER A 311 9.59 -20.03 -4.96
N PHE A 312 10.03 -19.75 -6.18
CA PHE A 312 11.44 -19.52 -6.50
C PHE A 312 11.74 -18.08 -6.89
N HIS A 313 10.71 -17.28 -7.21
CA HIS A 313 10.86 -15.86 -7.55
C HIS A 313 9.54 -15.12 -7.33
N THR A 314 9.61 -13.80 -7.11
CA THR A 314 8.43 -12.95 -6.96
C THR A 314 8.55 -11.73 -7.85
N ILE A 315 7.47 -11.39 -8.53
CA ILE A 315 7.37 -10.24 -9.44
C ILE A 315 6.10 -9.45 -9.14
N SER A 316 5.90 -8.33 -9.83
CA SER A 316 4.63 -7.61 -9.88
C SER A 316 3.89 -7.89 -11.19
N GLN A 317 2.60 -7.61 -11.21
CA GLN A 317 1.83 -7.43 -12.42
C GLN A 317 1.11 -6.08 -12.31
N ILE A 318 1.38 -5.18 -13.24
CA ILE A 318 0.89 -3.79 -13.22
C ILE A 318 -0.01 -3.56 -14.43
N ARG A 319 -1.12 -2.85 -14.23
CA ARG A 319 -2.05 -2.49 -15.29
C ARG A 319 -1.70 -1.13 -15.87
N VAL A 320 -1.39 -1.11 -17.16
CA VAL A 320 -1.03 0.08 -17.93
C VAL A 320 -1.93 0.11 -19.17
N ASN A 321 -2.58 1.24 -19.45
CA ASN A 321 -3.49 1.40 -20.60
C ASN A 321 -4.50 0.23 -20.71
N HIS A 322 -5.14 -0.12 -19.59
CA HIS A 322 -6.08 -1.23 -19.44
C HIS A 322 -5.52 -2.65 -19.63
N ARG A 323 -4.22 -2.80 -19.91
CA ARG A 323 -3.57 -4.10 -20.10
C ARG A 323 -2.68 -4.45 -18.92
N TRP A 324 -2.66 -5.73 -18.56
CA TRP A 324 -1.76 -6.21 -17.53
C TRP A 324 -0.40 -6.56 -18.12
N LEU A 325 0.66 -6.08 -17.48
CA LEU A 325 2.05 -6.39 -17.78
C LEU A 325 2.68 -7.09 -16.59
N ALA A 326 3.43 -8.16 -16.82
CA ALA A 326 4.32 -8.73 -15.80
C ALA A 326 5.56 -7.81 -15.66
N VAL A 327 5.99 -7.57 -14.43
CA VAL A 327 7.08 -6.63 -14.13
C VAL A 327 7.96 -7.20 -13.04
N ASP A 328 9.23 -7.41 -13.33
CA ASP A 328 10.24 -7.89 -12.41
C ASP A 328 11.15 -6.72 -11.97
N PRO A 329 10.82 -6.04 -10.84
CA PRO A 329 11.64 -4.94 -10.34
C PRO A 329 12.98 -5.40 -9.76
N PHE A 330 13.15 -6.68 -9.46
CA PHE A 330 14.41 -7.21 -8.93
C PHE A 330 15.44 -7.38 -10.06
N SER A 331 14.98 -7.79 -11.24
CA SER A 331 15.82 -7.96 -12.43
C SER A 331 15.78 -6.77 -13.38
N ASN A 332 15.02 -5.70 -13.05
CA ASN A 332 14.79 -4.54 -13.90
C ASN A 332 14.17 -4.90 -15.28
N ILE A 333 13.10 -5.71 -15.29
CA ILE A 333 12.45 -6.21 -16.54
C ILE A 333 10.96 -5.86 -16.57
N ILE A 334 10.49 -5.33 -17.69
CA ILE A 334 9.06 -5.21 -18.00
C ILE A 334 8.75 -6.17 -19.14
N TYR A 335 7.82 -7.10 -18.93
CA TYR A 335 7.36 -8.02 -19.96
C TYR A 335 6.17 -7.39 -20.69
N PRO A 336 6.10 -7.43 -22.04
CA PRO A 336 4.99 -6.86 -22.80
C PRO A 336 3.69 -7.70 -22.73
N LYS A 337 3.66 -8.71 -21.84
CA LYS A 337 2.57 -9.67 -21.68
C LYS A 337 2.17 -9.75 -20.21
N SER A 338 0.91 -10.15 -19.97
CA SER A 338 0.43 -10.44 -18.63
C SER A 338 1.05 -11.74 -18.10
N VAL A 339 1.01 -11.94 -16.78
CA VAL A 339 1.37 -13.23 -16.16
C VAL A 339 0.48 -14.36 -16.67
N ALA A 340 -0.80 -14.08 -16.93
CA ALA A 340 -1.74 -15.05 -17.47
C ALA A 340 -1.29 -15.53 -18.86
N ASP A 341 -0.93 -14.63 -19.75
CA ASP A 341 -0.42 -14.98 -21.09
C ASP A 341 0.93 -15.70 -21.01
N LEU A 342 1.84 -15.24 -20.15
CA LEU A 342 3.13 -15.87 -19.95
C LEU A 342 2.97 -17.28 -19.36
N SER A 343 1.96 -17.55 -18.53
CA SER A 343 1.71 -18.87 -17.95
C SER A 343 1.40 -19.96 -18.99
N LEU A 344 1.02 -19.56 -20.20
CA LEU A 344 0.72 -20.46 -21.32
C LEU A 344 1.96 -20.77 -22.17
N THR A 345 2.96 -19.88 -22.18
CA THR A 345 4.10 -19.95 -23.12
C THR A 345 5.47 -20.05 -22.45
N ASP A 346 5.59 -19.68 -21.17
CA ASP A 346 6.84 -19.68 -20.40
C ASP A 346 6.68 -20.55 -19.15
N GLU A 347 7.53 -21.56 -19.04
CA GLU A 347 7.52 -22.52 -17.94
C GLU A 347 7.68 -21.85 -16.56
N LYS A 348 8.42 -20.73 -16.48
CA LYS A 348 8.61 -19.98 -15.23
C LYS A 348 7.29 -19.45 -14.66
N PHE A 349 6.31 -19.20 -15.53
CA PHE A 349 5.02 -18.59 -15.17
C PHE A 349 3.89 -19.63 -15.06
N ARG A 350 4.15 -20.90 -15.42
CA ARG A 350 3.14 -21.96 -15.50
C ARG A 350 2.43 -22.29 -14.18
N ASN A 351 2.95 -21.86 -13.04
CA ASN A 351 2.24 -22.00 -11.75
C ASN A 351 2.30 -20.67 -10.99
N ALA A 352 1.99 -19.58 -11.68
CA ALA A 352 2.01 -18.27 -11.06
C ALA A 352 0.84 -18.09 -10.09
N PHE A 353 1.14 -17.58 -8.90
CA PHE A 353 0.16 -17.32 -7.86
C PHE A 353 -0.02 -15.80 -7.76
N LEU A 354 -1.15 -15.31 -8.26
CA LEU A 354 -1.54 -13.92 -8.17
C LEU A 354 -1.97 -13.67 -6.73
N MET A 355 -1.17 -12.86 -6.05
CA MET A 355 -1.42 -12.42 -4.72
C MET A 355 -2.18 -11.10 -4.78
N MET A 356 -3.46 -11.19 -4.47
CA MET A 356 -4.34 -10.03 -4.44
C MET A 356 -3.91 -9.16 -3.27
N ASN A 357 -3.11 -8.15 -3.56
CA ASN A 357 -2.81 -7.06 -2.67
C ASN A 357 -2.49 -5.83 -3.50
N SER A 358 -3.45 -4.93 -3.58
CA SER A 358 -3.20 -3.55 -3.89
C SER A 358 -3.96 -2.81 -2.80
N VAL A 359 -3.28 -1.99 -2.01
CA VAL A 359 -3.76 -1.35 -0.77
C VAL A 359 -5.04 -0.53 -0.97
N GLY A 360 -6.18 -1.21 -1.15
CA GLY A 360 -7.53 -0.67 -1.18
C GLY A 360 -8.17 -0.90 0.15
N ILE A 361 -9.13 -0.06 0.51
CA ILE A 361 -9.71 -0.03 1.86
C ILE A 361 -11.26 -0.07 1.73
N ARG A 362 -11.84 -0.78 0.76
CA ARG A 362 -13.25 -0.64 0.37
C ARG A 362 -14.21 -1.78 0.65
N SER A 363 -13.77 -2.99 1.05
CA SER A 363 -14.72 -4.11 1.24
C SER A 363 -14.54 -4.97 2.49
N LEU A 364 -13.32 -5.04 3.06
CA LEU A 364 -13.03 -5.91 4.22
C LEU A 364 -12.83 -5.16 5.55
N LEU A 365 -12.88 -3.83 5.55
CA LEU A 365 -12.58 -3.03 6.74
C LEU A 365 -13.33 -3.45 8.02
N PRO A 366 -14.65 -3.70 8.00
CA PRO A 366 -15.35 -4.13 9.19
C PRO A 366 -14.97 -5.57 9.59
N VAL A 367 -14.87 -6.49 8.62
CA VAL A 367 -14.41 -7.87 8.83
C VAL A 367 -13.02 -7.90 9.45
N MET A 368 -12.15 -6.99 9.04
CA MET A 368 -10.80 -6.85 9.57
C MET A 368 -10.74 -6.15 10.91
N LYS A 369 -11.67 -5.22 11.17
CA LYS A 369 -11.83 -4.65 12.50
C LYS A 369 -12.24 -5.72 13.50
N LEU A 370 -13.15 -6.60 13.10
CA LEU A 370 -13.50 -7.78 13.88
C LEU A 370 -12.29 -8.72 14.04
N ALA A 371 -11.56 -8.99 12.96
CA ALA A 371 -10.33 -9.77 13.04
C ALA A 371 -9.33 -9.15 14.02
N GLU A 372 -9.18 -7.82 14.02
CA GLU A 372 -8.32 -7.05 14.94
C GLU A 372 -8.80 -7.23 16.39
N MET A 373 -10.10 -7.10 16.63
CA MET A 373 -10.70 -7.28 17.95
C MET A 373 -10.45 -8.68 18.50
N ILE A 374 -10.63 -9.72 17.67
CA ILE A 374 -10.34 -11.11 18.05
C ILE A 374 -8.84 -11.27 18.34
N CYS A 375 -7.98 -10.77 17.45
CA CYS A 375 -6.53 -10.84 17.62
C CYS A 375 -6.05 -10.20 18.92
N ARG A 376 -6.60 -9.03 19.28
CA ARG A 376 -6.19 -8.28 20.48
C ARG A 376 -6.44 -9.03 21.78
N MET A 377 -7.35 -9.99 21.80
CA MET A 377 -7.57 -10.85 22.97
C MET A 377 -6.37 -11.76 23.24
N TYR A 378 -5.65 -12.13 22.19
CA TYR A 378 -4.47 -12.99 22.25
C TYR A 378 -3.16 -12.17 22.25
N ILE A 379 -3.20 -10.98 21.65
CA ILE A 379 -2.05 -10.14 21.32
C ILE A 379 -2.49 -8.66 21.41
N PRO A 380 -2.48 -8.05 22.62
CA PRO A 380 -3.09 -6.73 22.86
C PRO A 380 -2.62 -5.58 21.95
N ASP A 381 -1.40 -5.65 21.42
CA ASP A 381 -0.78 -4.60 20.61
C ASP A 381 -1.04 -4.71 19.10
N GLN A 382 -1.86 -5.67 18.65
CA GLN A 382 -2.05 -5.95 17.23
C GLN A 382 -3.02 -5.00 16.51
N LEU A 383 -2.66 -4.59 15.28
CA LEU A 383 -3.50 -3.83 14.34
C LEU A 383 -3.61 -4.56 12.99
N MET A 384 -4.75 -4.47 12.30
CA MET A 384 -4.94 -5.01 10.94
C MET A 384 -5.80 -4.09 10.06
N PHE A 385 -5.34 -3.78 8.84
CA PHE A 385 -6.08 -3.00 7.84
C PHE A 385 -5.62 -3.33 6.40
N PHE A 386 -6.40 -4.05 5.57
CA PHE A 386 -6.15 -4.34 4.13
C PHE A 386 -7.39 -4.87 3.36
N ASP A 387 -7.87 -4.17 2.32
CA ASP A 387 -8.91 -4.68 1.42
C ASP A 387 -8.38 -5.10 0.04
N ILE A 388 -8.85 -6.27 -0.41
CA ILE A 388 -8.47 -6.92 -1.68
C ILE A 388 -9.63 -6.99 -2.69
N GLY A 389 -10.83 -6.54 -2.32
CA GLY A 389 -12.05 -6.71 -3.11
C GLY A 389 -11.94 -6.13 -4.50
N ASN A 390 -11.41 -4.90 -4.63
CA ASN A 390 -11.23 -4.30 -5.96
C ASN A 390 -10.19 -5.03 -6.82
N SER A 391 -9.11 -5.55 -6.24
CA SER A 391 -8.10 -6.32 -6.98
C SER A 391 -8.67 -7.65 -7.48
N VAL A 392 -9.45 -8.35 -6.64
CA VAL A 392 -10.15 -9.57 -7.03
C VAL A 392 -11.18 -9.26 -8.12
N ARG A 393 -12.01 -8.23 -7.93
CA ARG A 393 -13.02 -7.81 -8.92
C ARG A 393 -12.39 -7.52 -10.27
N GLN A 394 -11.28 -6.77 -10.27
CA GLN A 394 -10.59 -6.43 -11.51
C GLN A 394 -9.98 -7.66 -12.19
N THR A 395 -9.40 -8.57 -11.41
CA THR A 395 -8.89 -9.86 -11.91
C THR A 395 -10.01 -10.71 -12.51
N VAL A 396 -11.19 -10.74 -11.88
CA VAL A 396 -12.36 -11.43 -12.43
C VAL A 396 -12.78 -10.79 -13.75
N ALA A 397 -12.95 -9.47 -13.76
CA ALA A 397 -13.39 -8.74 -14.94
C ALA A 397 -12.40 -8.86 -16.12
N ASP A 398 -11.10 -8.89 -15.87
CA ASP A 398 -10.09 -8.90 -16.94
C ASP A 398 -9.67 -10.32 -17.36
N LEU A 399 -9.62 -11.29 -16.43
CA LEU A 399 -9.02 -12.60 -16.67
C LEU A 399 -10.01 -13.77 -16.53
N ALA A 400 -10.84 -13.78 -15.50
CA ALA A 400 -11.71 -14.95 -15.24
C ALA A 400 -13.02 -14.91 -16.04
N LYS A 401 -13.57 -13.71 -16.27
CA LYS A 401 -14.87 -13.44 -16.87
C LYS A 401 -14.83 -12.19 -17.78
N PRO A 402 -13.93 -12.11 -18.77
CA PRO A 402 -13.85 -10.96 -19.65
C PRO A 402 -15.16 -10.73 -20.41
N GLY A 403 -15.69 -9.51 -20.33
CA GLY A 403 -16.93 -9.10 -20.99
C GLY A 403 -18.24 -9.60 -20.36
N ALA A 404 -18.18 -10.25 -19.20
CA ALA A 404 -19.39 -10.70 -18.49
C ALA A 404 -20.19 -9.52 -17.91
N PRO A 405 -21.51 -9.69 -17.67
CA PRO A 405 -22.33 -8.71 -16.94
C PRO A 405 -21.78 -8.40 -15.54
N GLU A 406 -22.00 -7.18 -15.05
CA GLU A 406 -21.50 -6.73 -13.74
C GLU A 406 -21.98 -7.62 -12.58
N ALA A 407 -23.21 -8.13 -12.64
CA ALA A 407 -23.75 -9.04 -11.64
C ALA A 407 -22.94 -10.36 -11.54
N ASP A 408 -22.49 -10.90 -12.68
CA ASP A 408 -21.70 -12.13 -12.73
C ASP A 408 -20.27 -11.90 -12.23
N ILE A 409 -19.70 -10.72 -12.55
CA ILE A 409 -18.40 -10.28 -12.05
C ILE A 409 -18.47 -10.17 -10.52
N GLU A 410 -19.48 -9.52 -9.98
CA GLU A 410 -19.66 -9.34 -8.54
C GLU A 410 -19.87 -10.67 -7.83
N GLN A 411 -20.77 -11.53 -8.33
CA GLN A 411 -21.00 -12.86 -7.77
C GLN A 411 -19.72 -13.71 -7.74
N THR A 412 -18.97 -13.71 -8.84
CA THR A 412 -17.70 -14.45 -8.94
C THR A 412 -16.65 -13.86 -7.99
N THR A 413 -16.60 -12.53 -7.88
CA THR A 413 -15.71 -11.81 -6.95
C THR A 413 -16.00 -12.22 -5.52
N GLN A 414 -17.27 -12.20 -5.09
CA GLN A 414 -17.68 -12.62 -3.74
C GLN A 414 -17.34 -14.09 -3.47
N SER A 415 -17.55 -14.98 -4.45
CA SER A 415 -17.18 -16.40 -4.32
C SER A 415 -15.67 -16.58 -4.13
N ILE A 416 -14.85 -15.86 -4.89
CA ILE A 416 -13.39 -15.92 -4.78
C ILE A 416 -12.93 -15.32 -3.44
N LEU A 417 -13.47 -14.16 -3.05
CA LEU A 417 -13.16 -13.53 -1.76
C LEU A 417 -13.51 -14.46 -0.58
N HIS A 418 -14.66 -15.12 -0.63
CA HIS A 418 -15.06 -16.10 0.37
C HIS A 418 -14.06 -17.26 0.44
N LYS A 419 -13.71 -17.88 -0.69
CA LYS A 419 -12.70 -18.95 -0.74
C LYS A 419 -11.34 -18.49 -0.21
N ILE A 420 -10.89 -17.30 -0.59
CA ILE A 420 -9.65 -16.70 -0.11
C ILE A 420 -9.69 -16.48 1.41
N SER A 421 -10.81 -16.00 1.94
CA SER A 421 -11.00 -15.81 3.39
C SER A 421 -10.89 -17.13 4.17
N MET A 422 -11.26 -18.24 3.52
CA MET A 422 -11.06 -19.61 4.03
C MET A 422 -9.65 -20.17 3.74
N ALA A 423 -8.68 -19.31 3.40
CA ALA A 423 -7.32 -19.68 2.99
C ALA A 423 -7.24 -20.67 1.82
N THR A 424 -8.29 -20.73 0.99
CA THR A 424 -8.34 -21.60 -0.18
C THR A 424 -7.70 -20.91 -1.39
N THR A 425 -6.86 -21.66 -2.11
CA THR A 425 -6.32 -21.21 -3.40
C THR A 425 -7.35 -21.46 -4.50
N VAL A 426 -7.60 -20.46 -5.35
CA VAL A 426 -8.59 -20.53 -6.42
C VAL A 426 -7.88 -20.58 -7.76
N ALA A 427 -8.03 -21.67 -8.52
CA ALA A 427 -7.52 -21.76 -9.88
C ALA A 427 -8.34 -20.88 -10.84
N ILE A 428 -7.70 -20.28 -11.84
CA ILE A 428 -8.37 -19.66 -13.01
C ILE A 428 -8.19 -20.64 -14.18
N PRO A 429 -9.14 -21.53 -14.48
CA PRO A 429 -8.90 -22.69 -15.36
C PRO A 429 -8.46 -22.35 -16.79
N THR A 430 -8.78 -21.16 -17.28
CA THR A 430 -8.37 -20.65 -18.59
C THR A 430 -6.86 -20.43 -18.70
N PHE A 431 -6.17 -20.32 -17.57
CA PHE A 431 -4.75 -20.03 -17.47
C PHE A 431 -4.09 -20.98 -16.46
N ASN A 432 -2.77 -21.11 -16.52
CA ASN A 432 -2.05 -21.91 -15.50
C ASN A 432 -1.71 -21.04 -14.29
N ILE A 433 -2.71 -20.33 -13.76
CA ILE A 433 -2.54 -19.39 -12.66
C ILE A 433 -3.55 -19.62 -11.54
N TYR A 434 -3.17 -19.14 -10.36
CA TYR A 434 -3.94 -19.30 -9.15
C TYR A 434 -4.11 -17.95 -8.47
N ILE A 435 -5.31 -17.65 -7.99
CA ILE A 435 -5.54 -16.57 -7.04
C ILE A 435 -5.36 -17.16 -5.64
N LYS A 436 -4.45 -16.59 -4.88
CA LYS A 436 -4.29 -16.92 -3.46
C LYS A 436 -4.43 -15.63 -2.66
N GLY A 437 -5.13 -15.70 -1.54
CA GLY A 437 -4.98 -14.64 -0.54
C GLY A 437 -3.53 -14.63 -0.09
N TRP A 438 -2.96 -13.44 0.12
CA TRP A 438 -1.74 -13.40 0.93
C TRP A 438 -2.03 -14.16 2.20
N GLU A 439 -1.17 -15.12 2.51
CA GLU A 439 -1.32 -15.88 3.73
C GLU A 439 -1.41 -14.86 4.86
N LEU A 440 -2.52 -14.93 5.57
CA LEU A 440 -2.85 -14.13 6.72
C LEU A 440 -1.68 -14.07 7.76
N PRO A 441 -0.67 -14.99 7.79
CA PRO A 441 0.62 -14.75 8.44
C PRO A 441 1.36 -13.48 8.00
N PHE A 442 1.46 -13.09 6.73
CA PHE A 442 2.13 -11.82 6.36
C PHE A 442 1.31 -10.58 6.80
N TRP A 443 -0.02 -10.70 6.84
CA TRP A 443 -0.95 -9.63 7.22
C TRP A 443 -0.90 -9.37 8.72
N LEU A 444 -0.83 -10.46 9.50
CA LEU A 444 -0.58 -10.41 10.93
C LEU A 444 0.87 -10.00 11.20
N ARG A 445 1.85 -10.59 10.49
CA ARG A 445 3.27 -10.37 10.76
C ARG A 445 3.72 -8.92 10.52
N GLY A 446 3.32 -8.30 9.41
CA GLY A 446 3.78 -6.95 9.05
C GLY A 446 3.33 -5.86 10.04
N TYR A 447 2.23 -6.06 10.77
CA TYR A 447 1.75 -5.12 11.80
C TYR A 447 2.08 -5.58 13.22
N TYR A 448 2.01 -6.88 13.52
CA TYR A 448 2.43 -7.47 14.80
C TYR A 448 3.90 -7.18 15.08
N TYR A 449 4.75 -7.28 14.06
CA TYR A 449 6.19 -7.21 14.22
C TYR A 449 6.79 -5.88 13.80
N ALA A 450 6.04 -4.94 13.20
CA ALA A 450 6.63 -3.66 12.78
C ALA A 450 7.32 -2.94 13.94
N ASP A 451 6.67 -2.82 15.11
CA ASP A 451 7.30 -2.16 16.25
C ASP A 451 8.33 -3.04 16.96
N MET A 452 8.05 -4.34 17.16
CA MET A 452 9.03 -5.25 17.77
C MET A 452 10.30 -5.39 16.94
N GLN A 453 10.17 -5.60 15.62
CA GLN A 453 11.31 -5.68 14.70
C GLN A 453 11.94 -4.33 14.49
N ARG A 454 11.20 -3.21 14.49
CA ARG A 454 11.82 -1.87 14.50
C ARG A 454 12.66 -1.68 15.76
N LEU A 455 12.17 -2.06 16.93
CA LEU A 455 12.92 -1.98 18.19
C LEU A 455 14.15 -2.91 18.20
N LEU A 456 14.01 -4.15 17.72
CA LEU A 456 15.12 -5.09 17.57
C LEU A 456 16.15 -4.57 16.57
N LYS A 457 15.73 -4.13 15.39
CA LYS A 457 16.62 -3.54 14.37
C LYS A 457 17.27 -2.26 14.87
N LYS A 458 16.56 -1.40 15.61
CA LYS A 458 17.15 -0.23 16.26
C LYS A 458 18.26 -0.62 17.25
N ARG A 459 18.10 -1.74 17.96
CA ARG A 459 19.11 -2.26 18.89
C ARG A 459 20.32 -2.86 18.15
N HIS A 460 20.10 -3.60 17.07
CA HIS A 460 21.15 -4.35 16.36
C HIS A 460 21.79 -3.59 15.18
N ALA A 461 21.10 -2.59 14.64
CA ALA A 461 21.50 -1.77 13.50
C ALA A 461 21.06 -0.30 13.72
N PRO A 462 21.58 0.38 14.77
CA PRO A 462 21.15 1.72 15.16
C PRO A 462 21.37 2.78 14.07
N PHE A 463 22.27 2.51 13.12
CA PHE A 463 22.54 3.38 11.99
C PHE A 463 21.33 3.55 11.04
N LEU A 464 20.39 2.60 11.03
CA LEU A 464 19.16 2.74 10.24
C LEU A 464 18.28 3.89 10.74
N GLU A 465 18.29 4.19 12.04
CA GLU A 465 17.59 5.37 12.60
C GLU A 465 18.31 6.67 12.23
N ILE A 466 19.65 6.65 12.19
CA ILE A 466 20.46 7.80 11.77
C ILE A 466 20.18 8.16 10.30
N LEU A 467 20.07 7.16 9.43
CA LEU A 467 19.77 7.36 8.01
C LEU A 467 18.29 7.66 7.75
N ARG A 468 17.40 7.43 8.71
CA ARG A 468 15.94 7.48 8.49
C ARG A 468 15.49 8.83 7.96
N ASP A 469 15.87 9.91 8.63
CA ASP A 469 15.36 11.25 8.30
C ASP A 469 15.89 11.72 6.94
N VAL A 470 17.18 11.52 6.68
CA VAL A 470 17.78 11.86 5.38
C VAL A 470 17.16 11.03 4.25
N ARG A 471 16.92 9.74 4.49
CA ARG A 471 16.26 8.87 3.52
C ARG A 471 14.81 9.25 3.28
N LEU A 472 14.08 9.61 4.32
CA LEU A 472 12.70 10.09 4.17
C LEU A 472 12.65 11.31 3.26
N LYS A 473 13.53 12.30 3.48
CA LYS A 473 13.64 13.48 2.61
C LYS A 473 14.00 13.11 1.17
N GLN A 474 14.94 12.18 0.99
CA GLN A 474 15.36 11.72 -0.32
C GLN A 474 14.23 11.02 -1.09
N ILE A 475 13.55 10.04 -0.49
CA ILE A 475 12.55 9.23 -1.21
C ILE A 475 11.30 10.04 -1.59
N VAL A 476 10.96 11.07 -0.81
CA VAL A 476 9.85 12.00 -1.12
C VAL A 476 10.26 13.15 -2.05
N GLY A 477 11.47 13.11 -2.62
CA GLY A 477 11.93 14.07 -3.63
C GLY A 477 12.47 15.39 -3.10
N ARG A 478 12.73 15.52 -1.80
CA ARG A 478 13.35 16.72 -1.19
C ARG A 478 14.87 16.60 -1.23
N TYR A 479 15.42 16.47 -2.43
CA TYR A 479 16.82 16.09 -2.66
C TYR A 479 17.84 17.12 -2.13
N ASP A 480 17.55 18.41 -2.20
CA ASP A 480 18.43 19.46 -1.63
C ASP A 480 18.50 19.40 -0.09
N GLU A 481 17.36 19.13 0.56
CA GLU A 481 17.33 18.91 2.00
C GLU A 481 18.05 17.63 2.39
N ALA A 482 17.86 16.55 1.62
CA ALA A 482 18.57 15.30 1.82
C ALA A 482 20.09 15.48 1.65
N GLN A 483 20.53 16.26 0.65
CA GLN A 483 21.96 16.52 0.41
C GLN A 483 22.63 17.17 1.62
N ARG A 484 22.00 18.22 2.18
CA ARG A 484 22.50 18.90 3.39
C ARG A 484 22.60 17.96 4.59
N LEU A 485 21.65 17.05 4.74
CA LEU A 485 21.68 16.04 5.80
C LEU A 485 22.75 14.96 5.54
N PHE A 486 22.97 14.53 4.30
CA PHE A 486 24.06 13.62 3.97
C PHE A 486 25.42 14.26 4.26
N ASP A 487 25.61 15.54 3.93
CA ASP A 487 26.85 16.26 4.18
C ASP A 487 27.15 16.41 5.67
N SER A 488 26.13 16.60 6.52
CA SER A 488 26.32 16.59 7.97
C SER A 488 26.67 15.20 8.51
N LEU A 489 26.13 14.13 7.90
CA LEU A 489 26.44 12.75 8.26
C LEU A 489 27.84 12.29 7.81
N LYS A 490 28.48 12.97 6.85
CA LYS A 490 29.87 12.67 6.44
C LYS A 490 30.86 12.82 7.59
N GLN A 491 30.59 13.77 8.49
CA GLN A 491 31.42 14.05 9.67
C GLN A 491 31.14 13.10 10.85
N SER A 492 30.08 12.29 10.76
CA SER A 492 29.68 11.44 11.88
C SER A 492 30.55 10.18 11.99
N LYS A 493 31.01 9.91 13.23
CA LYS A 493 31.85 8.74 13.58
C LYS A 493 31.01 7.59 14.15
N HIS A 494 29.84 7.29 13.59
CA HIS A 494 29.01 6.18 14.08
C HIS A 494 29.66 4.82 13.81
N ALA A 495 29.60 3.93 14.80
CA ALA A 495 30.36 2.67 14.87
C ALA A 495 29.74 1.46 14.13
N GLY A 496 28.90 1.67 13.11
CA GLY A 496 28.30 0.58 12.35
C GLY A 496 29.14 0.21 11.13
N VAL A 497 29.50 -1.07 10.96
CA VAL A 497 30.31 -1.56 9.82
C VAL A 497 29.69 -1.19 8.47
N LEU A 498 28.35 -1.26 8.36
CA LEU A 498 27.61 -0.94 7.13
C LEU A 498 27.24 0.55 6.99
N PHE A 499 27.41 1.36 8.04
CA PHE A 499 26.95 2.76 8.00
C PHE A 499 27.67 3.61 6.96
N PRO A 500 29.02 3.60 6.84
CA PRO A 500 29.71 4.40 5.83
C PRO A 500 29.32 4.02 4.41
N GLU A 501 29.22 2.72 4.13
CA GLU A 501 28.81 2.20 2.81
C GLU A 501 27.40 2.67 2.45
N GLU A 502 26.43 2.44 3.34
CA GLU A 502 25.02 2.80 3.08
C GLU A 502 24.84 4.33 2.96
N ARG A 503 25.50 5.12 3.83
CA ARG A 503 25.50 6.58 3.72
C ARG A 503 26.01 7.04 2.36
N ASP A 504 27.14 6.49 1.91
CA ASP A 504 27.78 6.91 0.66
C ASP A 504 26.97 6.47 -0.56
N TYR A 505 26.42 5.25 -0.55
CA TYR A 505 25.52 4.79 -1.60
C TYR A 505 24.28 5.68 -1.72
N PHE A 506 23.62 5.99 -0.61
CA PHE A 506 22.44 6.86 -0.66
C PHE A 506 22.76 8.31 -0.98
N SER A 507 23.93 8.82 -0.59
CA SER A 507 24.41 10.12 -1.06
C SER A 507 24.61 10.13 -2.58
N LEU A 508 25.16 9.06 -3.17
CA LEU A 508 25.30 8.92 -4.61
C LEU A 508 23.94 8.86 -5.33
N LEU A 509 22.98 8.12 -4.79
CA LEU A 509 21.59 8.14 -5.31
C LEU A 509 21.04 9.58 -5.31
N ASN A 510 21.33 10.37 -4.28
CA ASN A 510 20.83 11.74 -4.18
C ASN A 510 21.42 12.65 -5.27
N LEU A 511 22.73 12.55 -5.50
CA LEU A 511 23.41 13.27 -6.59
C LEU A 511 22.84 12.88 -7.96
N TYR A 512 22.60 11.58 -8.18
CA TYR A 512 21.96 11.09 -9.41
C TYR A 512 20.58 11.72 -9.63
N TYR A 513 19.75 11.85 -8.58
CA TYR A 513 18.43 12.48 -8.70
C TYR A 513 18.48 14.01 -8.88
N LEU A 514 19.54 14.66 -8.40
CA LEU A 514 19.81 16.08 -8.67
C LEU A 514 20.31 16.31 -10.11
N ASN A 515 20.58 15.25 -10.89
CA ASN A 515 21.24 15.29 -12.19
C ASN A 515 22.63 15.97 -12.13
N ASP A 516 23.34 15.83 -11.02
CA ASP A 516 24.72 16.31 -10.85
C ASP A 516 25.70 15.24 -11.34
N ASP A 517 25.73 15.01 -12.65
CA ASP A 517 26.53 13.95 -13.28
C ASP A 517 28.05 14.20 -13.14
N ASP A 518 28.47 15.47 -13.14
CA ASP A 518 29.86 15.90 -12.93
C ASP A 518 30.41 15.44 -11.58
N THR A 519 29.59 15.51 -10.53
CA THR A 519 29.96 15.06 -9.19
C THR A 519 29.70 13.58 -8.99
N PHE A 520 28.59 13.06 -9.52
CA PHE A 520 28.18 11.67 -9.34
C PHE A 520 29.15 10.68 -9.97
N ILE A 521 29.56 10.87 -11.24
CA ILE A 521 30.42 9.93 -11.96
C ILE A 521 31.76 9.65 -11.24
N PRO A 522 32.56 10.65 -10.84
CA PRO A 522 33.81 10.40 -10.12
C PRO A 522 33.57 9.79 -8.74
N GLN A 523 32.54 10.22 -8.00
CA GLN A 523 32.25 9.65 -6.68
C GLN A 523 31.73 8.21 -6.75
N ALA A 524 30.97 7.85 -7.80
CA ALA A 524 30.54 6.48 -8.03
C ALA A 524 31.73 5.54 -8.24
N ARG A 525 32.75 5.98 -8.99
CA ARG A 525 33.99 5.21 -9.17
C ARG A 525 34.80 5.10 -7.89
N ASP A 526 34.89 6.19 -7.13
CA ASP A 526 35.51 6.16 -5.81
C ASP A 526 34.82 5.17 -4.86
N TYR A 527 33.48 5.17 -4.84
CA TYR A 527 32.70 4.19 -4.09
C TYR A 527 33.04 2.75 -4.50
N GLN A 528 33.09 2.45 -5.81
CA GLN A 528 33.44 1.11 -6.29
C GLN A 528 34.85 0.68 -5.87
N ASN A 529 35.80 1.62 -5.84
CA ASN A 529 37.16 1.36 -5.37
C ASN A 529 37.21 1.12 -3.86
N ARG A 530 36.41 1.85 -3.08
CA ARG A 530 36.35 1.70 -1.62
C ARG A 530 35.56 0.47 -1.18
N TYR A 531 34.54 0.08 -1.94
CA TYR A 531 33.63 -1.02 -1.66
C TYR A 531 33.51 -1.99 -2.87
N PRO A 532 34.60 -2.64 -3.31
CA PRO A 532 34.60 -3.46 -4.51
C PRO A 532 33.65 -4.66 -4.43
N ASP A 533 33.49 -5.22 -3.22
CA ASP A 533 32.62 -6.37 -2.95
C ASP A 533 31.18 -5.97 -2.62
N SER A 534 30.84 -4.68 -2.70
CA SER A 534 29.50 -4.21 -2.39
C SER A 534 28.46 -4.83 -3.33
N PRO A 535 27.40 -5.47 -2.79
CA PRO A 535 26.24 -5.88 -3.59
C PRO A 535 25.58 -4.71 -4.35
N ARG A 536 25.78 -3.47 -3.87
CA ARG A 536 25.26 -2.23 -4.49
C ARG A 536 25.90 -1.93 -5.84
N ASN A 537 27.09 -2.47 -6.14
CA ASN A 537 27.81 -2.17 -7.38
C ASN A 537 27.02 -2.54 -8.64
N SER A 538 26.13 -3.53 -8.57
CA SER A 538 25.23 -3.88 -9.68
C SER A 538 24.26 -2.75 -10.04
N MET A 539 23.63 -2.12 -9.04
CA MET A 539 22.75 -0.96 -9.21
C MET A 539 23.54 0.32 -9.52
N LEU A 540 24.71 0.48 -8.90
CA LEU A 540 25.56 1.64 -9.16
C LEU A 540 26.05 1.65 -10.61
N ASN A 541 26.37 0.48 -11.19
CA ASN A 541 26.71 0.37 -12.61
C ASN A 541 25.54 0.78 -13.51
N TYR A 542 24.30 0.46 -13.14
CA TYR A 542 23.11 0.93 -13.85
C TYR A 542 23.05 2.47 -13.86
N LEU A 543 23.17 3.09 -12.68
CA LEU A 543 23.14 4.55 -12.54
C LEU A 543 24.30 5.24 -13.28
N LEU A 544 25.51 4.70 -13.14
CA LEU A 544 26.71 5.18 -13.84
C LEU A 544 26.54 5.10 -15.35
N ALA A 545 25.97 4.02 -15.88
CA ALA A 545 25.67 3.93 -17.31
C ALA A 545 24.64 4.99 -17.76
N HIS A 546 23.61 5.28 -16.96
CA HIS A 546 22.65 6.35 -17.27
C HIS A 546 23.29 7.75 -17.27
N SER A 547 24.08 8.08 -16.24
CA SER A 547 24.81 9.36 -16.16
C SER A 547 25.80 9.52 -17.31
N LEU A 548 26.60 8.49 -17.61
CA LEU A 548 27.51 8.50 -18.76
C LEU A 548 26.76 8.67 -20.09
N HIS A 549 25.57 8.09 -20.22
CA HIS A 549 24.74 8.26 -21.41
C HIS A 549 24.24 9.70 -21.55
N ARG A 550 23.80 10.35 -20.47
CA ARG A 550 23.37 11.77 -20.45
C ARG A 550 24.51 12.70 -20.86
N GLU A 551 25.73 12.40 -20.41
CA GLU A 551 26.97 13.09 -20.79
C GLU A 551 27.48 12.75 -22.21
N GLY A 552 26.71 12.00 -23.01
CA GLY A 552 27.10 11.62 -24.38
C GLY A 552 28.19 10.54 -24.49
N ARG A 553 28.64 9.96 -23.36
CA ARG A 553 29.70 8.94 -23.29
C ARG A 553 29.16 7.51 -23.50
N ARG A 554 28.48 7.31 -24.63
CA ARG A 554 27.70 6.08 -24.91
C ARG A 554 28.49 4.78 -24.87
N GLN A 555 29.69 4.74 -25.46
CA GLN A 555 30.53 3.52 -25.48
C GLN A 555 30.94 3.09 -24.08
N GLU A 556 31.26 4.06 -23.23
CA GLU A 556 31.63 3.80 -21.85
C GLU A 556 30.43 3.34 -21.02
N ALA A 557 29.26 3.96 -21.22
CA ALA A 557 28.03 3.50 -20.59
C ALA A 557 27.71 2.03 -20.92
N MET A 558 27.89 1.63 -22.19
CA MET A 558 27.72 0.24 -22.63
C MET A 558 28.76 -0.70 -22.03
N ALA A 559 29.99 -0.23 -21.76
CA ALA A 559 31.03 -1.03 -21.12
C ALA A 559 30.77 -1.24 -19.62
N VAL A 560 30.22 -0.23 -18.94
CA VAL A 560 29.89 -0.28 -17.50
C VAL A 560 28.72 -1.20 -17.20
N TYR A 561 27.70 -1.22 -18.05
CA TYR A 561 26.50 -2.05 -17.84
C TYR A 561 26.12 -2.87 -19.08
N PRO A 562 26.99 -3.80 -19.51
CA PRO A 562 26.90 -4.44 -20.83
C PRO A 562 25.70 -5.38 -20.99
N ARG A 563 25.16 -5.92 -19.88
CA ARG A 563 24.08 -6.93 -19.86
C ARG A 563 22.79 -6.42 -19.21
N GLY A 564 22.66 -5.11 -19.02
CA GLY A 564 21.51 -4.51 -18.38
C GLY A 564 20.19 -4.75 -19.11
N ALA A 565 19.18 -5.25 -18.39
CA ALA A 565 17.81 -5.13 -18.83
C ALA A 565 17.36 -3.65 -18.73
N ASN A 566 16.55 -3.19 -19.69
CA ASN A 566 15.99 -1.83 -19.79
C ASN A 566 16.95 -0.63 -19.95
N PHE A 567 18.26 -0.85 -20.23
CA PHE A 567 19.15 0.26 -20.60
C PHE A 567 18.94 0.71 -22.06
N MET A 568 18.65 2.00 -22.28
CA MET A 568 18.33 2.60 -23.59
C MET A 568 19.38 2.34 -24.69
N GLY A 569 20.63 2.01 -24.33
CA GLY A 569 21.70 1.68 -25.27
C GLY A 569 21.51 0.40 -26.10
N ARG A 570 20.50 -0.44 -25.82
CA ARG A 570 20.20 -1.65 -26.61
C ARG A 570 18.99 -1.53 -27.54
N GLY A 571 18.41 -0.34 -27.66
CA GLY A 571 17.07 -0.17 -28.21
C GLY A 571 16.06 -0.66 -27.18
N SER A 572 15.07 0.17 -26.86
CA SER A 572 13.90 -0.32 -26.16
C SER A 572 13.40 -1.56 -26.92
N VAL A 573 13.17 -2.68 -26.22
CA VAL A 573 12.19 -3.64 -26.75
C VAL A 573 10.96 -2.78 -26.98
N PRO A 574 10.41 -2.65 -28.19
CA PRO A 574 9.29 -1.76 -28.44
C PRO A 574 8.15 -2.22 -27.54
N ILE A 575 7.94 -1.56 -26.40
CA ILE A 575 6.96 -2.02 -25.40
C ILE A 575 5.57 -1.95 -26.01
N LEU A 576 5.35 -1.02 -26.95
CA LEU A 576 4.17 -0.95 -27.79
C LEU A 576 4.58 -0.33 -29.12
N GLY A 577 4.52 -1.10 -30.21
CA GLY A 577 4.45 -0.49 -31.53
C GLY A 577 3.25 0.44 -31.56
N VAL A 578 3.51 1.74 -31.68
CA VAL A 578 2.51 2.73 -32.09
C VAL A 578 2.09 2.31 -33.50
N MET A 579 1.09 1.44 -33.60
CA MET A 579 0.34 1.29 -34.85
C MET A 579 -0.51 2.54 -34.96
N GLY A 580 0.00 3.52 -35.69
CA GLY A 580 -0.82 4.58 -36.25
C GLY A 580 -1.86 3.94 -37.16
N GLY A 581 -3.13 4.06 -36.74
CA GLY A 581 -4.33 3.86 -37.54
C GLY A 581 -5.18 5.10 -37.40
#